data_AF-A0A2I0N487-F1
#
_entry.id   AF-A0A2I0N487-F1
#
_cell.length_a   1.000
_cell.length_b   1.000
_cell.length_c   1.000
_cell.angle_alpha   90.00
_cell.angle_beta   90.00
_cell.angle_gamma   90.00
#
_symmetry.space_group_name_H-M   'P 1'
#
loop_
_entity.id
_entity.type
_entity.pdbx_description
1 polymer ?
#
loop_
_entity_poly.entity_id
_entity_poly.type
_entity_poly.pdbx_seq_one_letter_code
_entity_poly.pdbx_strand_id
1 'polypeptide(L)'
;MQRIHVNGIVQGVGFRPFVYRLAVKEGMRGYVRNLGDAGVEIVLDCGEKEAQEFVKLMLARLPPLARIYEIKISECAAAGRFGAFNILESLDTKEGSGSVIPPDVGMCDACLKEMRDPKNRRHNYFFTTCTDCGPRFTIIDRLPYDRPNTSMRDFQMDGDCAAEYRNPLDRRYHAQTVACKECGPKAWVAEKNGKPTDAGSAGASNGSSNAIWTASKLLSEGAVVAIKGNGGFHIAAATSFDAPVALLRQRRKRRQQPFALMA
;
A
#
# COMPACT_ATOMS: atom_id res chain seq x y z
N MET A 1 4.12 -32.53 7.75
CA MET A 1 3.70 -31.22 7.20
C MET A 1 4.94 -30.52 6.68
N GLN A 2 4.77 -29.60 5.73
CA GLN A 2 5.89 -28.86 5.15
C GLN A 2 5.80 -27.39 5.54
N ARG A 3 6.89 -26.87 6.09
CA ARG A 3 7.10 -25.44 6.33
C ARG A 3 7.96 -24.89 5.20
N ILE A 4 7.48 -23.81 4.59
CA ILE A 4 8.17 -23.08 3.53
C ILE A 4 8.40 -21.67 4.06
N HIS A 5 9.67 -21.30 4.19
CA HIS A 5 10.09 -19.95 4.54
C HIS A 5 10.55 -19.21 3.28
N VAL A 6 9.96 -18.05 3.02
CA VAL A 6 10.19 -17.26 1.80
C VAL A 6 10.80 -15.91 2.18
N ASN A 7 11.97 -15.61 1.60
CA ASN A 7 12.69 -14.35 1.78
C ASN A 7 12.72 -13.56 0.47
N GLY A 8 12.57 -12.23 0.55
CA GLY A 8 12.70 -11.34 -0.61
C GLY A 8 11.96 -10.02 -0.47
N ILE A 9 11.23 -9.60 -1.49
CA ILE A 9 10.21 -8.57 -1.39
C ILE A 9 8.88 -9.30 -1.37
N VAL A 10 8.44 -9.72 -0.19
CA VAL A 10 7.26 -10.60 0.00
C VAL A 10 6.24 -10.05 0.99
N GLN A 11 6.59 -9.05 1.77
CA GLN A 11 5.64 -8.31 2.59
C GLN A 11 5.25 -7.01 1.88
N GLY A 12 4.02 -6.54 2.10
CA GLY A 12 3.53 -5.32 1.43
C GLY A 12 3.16 -5.47 -0.04
N VAL A 13 3.27 -6.66 -0.63
CA VAL A 13 3.09 -6.85 -2.09
C VAL A 13 1.94 -7.78 -2.46
N GLY A 14 0.94 -7.90 -1.58
CA GLY A 14 -0.20 -8.80 -1.81
C GLY A 14 0.13 -10.30 -1.75
N PHE A 15 1.31 -10.66 -1.21
CA PHE A 15 1.79 -12.04 -1.21
C PHE A 15 0.91 -13.01 -0.38
N ARG A 16 0.50 -12.63 0.84
CA ARG A 16 -0.40 -13.45 1.67
C ARG A 16 -1.74 -13.77 0.94
N PRO A 17 -2.47 -12.78 0.39
CA PRO A 17 -3.63 -13.03 -0.49
C PRO A 17 -3.34 -13.96 -1.67
N PHE A 18 -2.19 -13.78 -2.33
CA PHE A 18 -1.80 -14.60 -3.47
C PHE A 18 -1.58 -16.06 -3.07
N VAL A 19 -0.81 -16.30 -2.02
CA VAL A 19 -0.56 -17.64 -1.48
C VAL A 19 -1.87 -18.30 -1.05
N TYR A 20 -2.76 -17.56 -0.37
CA TYR A 20 -4.08 -18.05 0.01
C TYR A 20 -4.90 -18.51 -1.20
N ARG A 21 -5.03 -17.65 -2.22
CA ARG A 21 -5.80 -17.99 -3.43
C ARG A 21 -5.20 -19.17 -4.19
N LEU A 22 -3.87 -19.24 -4.26
CA LEU A 22 -3.19 -20.37 -4.89
C LEU A 22 -3.44 -21.66 -4.10
N ALA A 23 -3.27 -21.64 -2.77
CA ALA A 23 -3.49 -22.80 -1.92
C ALA A 23 -4.93 -23.32 -2.01
N VAL A 24 -5.91 -22.44 -1.93
CA VAL A 24 -7.33 -22.81 -2.08
C VAL A 24 -7.61 -23.40 -3.46
N LYS A 25 -7.04 -22.84 -4.53
CA LYS A 25 -7.20 -23.35 -5.90
C LYS A 25 -6.61 -24.73 -6.09
N GLU A 26 -5.46 -25.00 -5.50
CA GLU A 26 -4.76 -26.30 -5.56
C GLU A 26 -5.28 -27.30 -4.49
N GLY A 27 -6.34 -26.96 -3.76
CA GLY A 27 -6.93 -27.84 -2.74
C GLY A 27 -6.07 -28.04 -1.49
N MET A 28 -5.07 -27.18 -1.28
CA MET A 28 -4.11 -27.26 -0.18
C MET A 28 -4.73 -26.77 1.13
N ARG A 29 -4.24 -27.30 2.25
CA ARG A 29 -4.64 -26.95 3.61
C ARG A 29 -3.43 -26.48 4.41
N GLY A 30 -3.62 -25.56 5.34
CA GLY A 30 -2.51 -24.98 6.10
C GLY A 30 -2.67 -23.49 6.35
N TYR A 31 -1.58 -22.73 6.32
CA TYR A 31 -1.64 -21.30 6.51
C TYR A 31 -0.49 -20.52 5.89
N VAL A 32 -0.67 -19.19 5.84
CA VAL A 32 0.39 -18.22 5.54
C VAL A 32 0.39 -17.09 6.57
N ARG A 33 1.56 -16.60 6.98
CA ARG A 33 1.72 -15.42 7.84
C ARG A 33 3.03 -14.67 7.60
N ASN A 34 3.06 -13.40 7.99
CA ASN A 34 4.28 -12.59 7.95
C ASN A 34 5.12 -12.81 9.20
N LEU A 35 6.43 -12.71 9.06
CA LEU A 35 7.41 -12.76 10.15
C LEU A 35 8.09 -11.39 10.39
N GLY A 36 8.72 -11.23 11.55
CA GLY A 36 9.37 -9.98 11.99
C GLY A 36 10.67 -9.64 11.26
N ASP A 37 11.22 -10.59 10.49
CA ASP A 37 12.38 -10.40 9.61
C ASP A 37 11.99 -10.01 8.18
N ALA A 38 10.76 -9.55 7.95
CA ALA A 38 10.16 -9.31 6.63
C ALA A 38 9.95 -10.58 5.77
N GLY A 39 10.18 -11.78 6.31
CA GLY A 39 9.93 -13.05 5.64
C GLY A 39 8.45 -13.45 5.67
N VAL A 40 8.10 -14.48 4.92
CA VAL A 40 6.77 -15.10 4.96
C VAL A 40 6.92 -16.58 5.26
N GLU A 41 6.17 -17.06 6.23
CA GLU A 41 6.03 -18.49 6.51
C GLU A 41 4.75 -19.01 5.87
N ILE A 42 4.87 -20.13 5.16
CA ILE A 42 3.77 -20.90 4.62
C ILE A 42 3.88 -22.31 5.21
N VAL A 43 2.81 -22.81 5.80
CA VAL A 43 2.74 -24.21 6.23
C VAL A 43 1.68 -24.92 5.43
N LEU A 44 2.02 -26.09 4.91
CA LEU A 44 1.14 -26.95 4.13
C LEU A 44 1.01 -28.32 4.78
N ASP A 45 -0.23 -28.80 4.87
CA ASP A 45 -0.56 -30.15 5.30
C ASP A 45 -0.42 -31.13 4.14
N CYS A 46 0.82 -31.28 3.66
CA CYS A 46 1.15 -32.10 2.49
C CYS A 46 2.51 -32.79 2.66
N GLY A 47 2.84 -33.66 1.71
CA GLY A 47 4.15 -34.28 1.57
C GLY A 47 5.17 -33.35 0.89
N GLU A 48 6.44 -33.72 0.93
CA GLU A 48 7.52 -32.90 0.35
C GLU A 48 7.34 -32.63 -1.16
N LYS A 49 6.92 -33.64 -1.94
CA LYS A 49 6.70 -33.51 -3.39
C LYS A 49 5.63 -32.46 -3.71
N GLU A 50 4.51 -32.50 -3.01
CA GLU A 50 3.39 -31.56 -3.18
C GLU A 50 3.82 -30.13 -2.80
N ALA A 51 4.62 -29.97 -1.73
CA ALA A 51 5.19 -28.67 -1.38
C ALA A 51 6.13 -28.12 -2.45
N GLN A 52 6.99 -28.96 -3.04
CA GLN A 52 7.88 -28.56 -4.14
C GLN A 52 7.09 -28.14 -5.39
N GLU A 53 6.01 -28.85 -5.72
CA GLU A 53 5.11 -28.49 -6.82
C GLU A 53 4.38 -27.17 -6.55
N PHE A 54 3.88 -26.97 -5.34
CA PHE A 54 3.28 -25.71 -4.90
C PHE A 54 4.26 -24.53 -5.07
N VAL A 55 5.52 -24.70 -4.66
CA VAL A 55 6.57 -23.68 -4.82
C VAL A 55 6.82 -23.36 -6.29
N LYS A 56 6.86 -24.37 -7.18
CA LYS A 56 7.01 -24.14 -8.62
C LYS A 56 5.85 -23.34 -9.20
N LEU A 57 4.60 -23.68 -8.83
CA LEU A 57 3.40 -22.95 -9.24
C LEU A 57 3.39 -21.51 -8.71
N MET A 58 3.82 -21.32 -7.46
CA MET A 58 3.92 -20.03 -6.79
C MET A 58 4.90 -19.11 -7.53
N LEU A 59 6.09 -19.62 -7.87
CA LEU A 59 7.12 -18.87 -8.60
C LEU A 59 6.67 -18.47 -10.01
N ALA A 60 5.84 -19.29 -10.67
CA ALA A 60 5.33 -18.99 -12.01
C ALA A 60 4.25 -17.89 -12.07
N ARG A 61 3.64 -17.52 -10.93
CA ARG A 61 2.47 -16.62 -10.87
C ARG A 61 2.62 -15.49 -9.86
N LEU A 62 3.85 -15.11 -9.52
CA LEU A 62 4.12 -14.11 -8.48
C LEU A 62 3.35 -12.80 -8.70
N PRO A 63 2.91 -12.14 -7.61
CA PRO A 63 2.39 -10.78 -7.69
C PRO A 63 3.41 -9.83 -8.35
N PRO A 64 2.97 -8.78 -9.06
CA PRO A 64 3.85 -7.92 -9.85
C PRO A 64 5.01 -7.28 -9.08
N LEU A 65 4.79 -6.98 -7.79
CA LEU A 65 5.78 -6.35 -6.92
C LEU A 65 6.62 -7.36 -6.13
N ALA A 66 6.24 -8.64 -6.15
CA ALA A 66 6.91 -9.65 -5.36
C ALA A 66 8.21 -10.10 -6.06
N ARG A 67 9.27 -10.24 -5.28
CA ARG A 67 10.54 -10.83 -5.73
C ARG A 67 11.02 -11.79 -4.68
N ILE A 68 11.32 -13.02 -5.05
CA ILE A 68 11.83 -14.02 -4.11
C ILE A 68 13.33 -14.16 -4.33
N TYR A 69 14.09 -14.11 -3.24
CA TYR A 69 15.55 -14.32 -3.25
C TYR A 69 15.91 -15.71 -2.78
N GLU A 70 15.20 -16.21 -1.77
CA GLU A 70 15.48 -17.51 -1.16
C GLU A 70 14.17 -18.16 -0.71
N ILE A 71 14.10 -19.49 -0.89
CA ILE A 71 13.04 -20.34 -0.34
C ILE A 71 13.72 -21.48 0.42
N LYS A 72 13.32 -21.69 1.67
CA LYS A 72 13.72 -22.86 2.47
C LYS A 72 12.50 -23.72 2.72
N ILE A 73 12.60 -25.00 2.42
CA ILE A 73 11.56 -25.99 2.71
C ILE A 73 12.11 -26.91 3.80
N SER A 74 11.32 -27.13 4.84
CA SER A 74 11.67 -28.00 5.95
C SER A 74 10.44 -28.75 6.43
N GLU A 75 10.64 -29.98 6.90
CA GLU A 75 9.58 -30.70 7.60
C GLU A 75 9.27 -30.02 8.94
N CYS A 76 8.01 -29.98 9.33
CA CYS A 76 7.59 -29.48 10.63
C CYS A 76 6.58 -30.42 11.30
N ALA A 77 6.59 -30.39 12.64
CA ALA A 77 5.68 -31.18 13.46
C ALA A 77 4.21 -30.88 13.11
N ALA A 78 3.39 -31.94 13.07
CA ALA A 78 1.98 -31.80 12.76
C ALA A 78 1.25 -31.10 13.92
N ALA A 79 0.81 -29.86 13.72
CA ALA A 79 -0.01 -29.13 14.68
C ALA A 79 -1.50 -29.57 14.67
N GLY A 80 -1.79 -30.78 14.16
CA GLY A 80 -3.13 -31.25 13.81
C GLY A 80 -3.49 -30.97 12.34
N ARG A 81 -4.43 -31.74 11.77
CA ARG A 81 -4.87 -31.56 10.38
C ARG A 81 -5.62 -30.23 10.23
N PHE A 82 -5.21 -29.41 9.27
CA PHE A 82 -5.92 -28.17 8.97
C PHE A 82 -7.20 -28.48 8.17
N GLY A 83 -8.34 -27.89 8.57
CA GLY A 83 -9.60 -28.05 7.82
C GLY A 83 -9.64 -27.24 6.52
N ALA A 84 -8.89 -26.13 6.48
CA ALA A 84 -8.83 -25.18 5.37
C ALA A 84 -7.45 -24.49 5.33
N PHE A 85 -7.19 -23.73 4.28
CA PHE A 85 -6.04 -22.81 4.24
C PHE A 85 -6.42 -21.44 4.79
N ASN A 86 -5.61 -20.85 5.68
CA ASN A 86 -5.94 -19.57 6.34
C ASN A 86 -4.78 -18.57 6.27
N ILE A 87 -5.09 -17.27 6.28
CA ILE A 87 -4.10 -16.23 6.55
C ILE A 87 -4.13 -15.99 8.07
N LEU A 88 -3.03 -16.30 8.76
CA LEU A 88 -2.92 -16.10 10.20
C LEU A 88 -2.33 -14.74 10.55
N GLU A 89 -2.49 -14.38 11.82
CA GLU A 89 -1.81 -13.20 12.39
C GLU A 89 -0.29 -13.33 12.25
N SER A 90 0.34 -12.19 12.01
CA SER A 90 1.78 -12.12 11.84
C SER A 90 2.50 -12.36 13.16
N LEU A 91 3.67 -12.98 13.08
CA LEU A 91 4.47 -13.34 14.25
C LEU A 91 5.73 -12.49 14.30
N ASP A 92 6.00 -11.86 15.44
CA ASP A 92 7.20 -11.04 15.67
C ASP A 92 8.42 -11.92 16.01
N THR A 93 8.72 -12.87 15.12
CA THR A 93 9.89 -13.74 15.20
C THR A 93 10.78 -13.51 13.99
N LYS A 94 12.08 -13.71 14.17
CA LYS A 94 13.10 -13.57 13.12
C LYS A 94 13.75 -14.93 12.93
N GLU A 95 13.51 -15.58 11.80
CA GLU A 95 14.04 -16.93 11.50
C GLU A 95 15.09 -16.89 10.37
N GLY A 96 15.29 -15.77 9.67
CA GLY A 96 16.21 -15.61 8.54
C GLY A 96 17.14 -14.40 8.56
N SER A 97 17.87 -14.20 7.46
CA SER A 97 18.87 -13.14 7.25
C SER A 97 18.27 -11.74 7.00
N GLY A 98 16.96 -11.57 7.23
CA GLY A 98 16.24 -10.34 6.88
C GLY A 98 15.85 -10.30 5.40
N SER A 99 14.59 -9.97 5.17
CA SER A 99 13.95 -9.76 3.88
C SER A 99 13.82 -8.24 3.64
N VAL A 100 13.42 -7.82 2.44
CA VAL A 100 13.49 -6.41 2.00
C VAL A 100 12.11 -5.76 2.04
N ILE A 101 12.04 -4.57 2.65
CA ILE A 101 10.84 -3.74 2.64
C ILE A 101 10.63 -3.21 1.20
N PRO A 102 9.44 -3.39 0.59
CA PRO A 102 9.20 -2.89 -0.76
C PRO A 102 9.26 -1.36 -0.84
N PRO A 103 9.70 -0.81 -1.98
CA PRO A 103 9.59 0.62 -2.24
C PRO A 103 8.13 1.05 -2.35
N ASP A 104 7.88 2.36 -2.26
CA ASP A 104 6.56 2.92 -2.59
C ASP A 104 6.28 2.76 -4.08
N VAL A 105 5.00 2.56 -4.42
CA VAL A 105 4.58 2.31 -5.81
C VAL A 105 3.48 3.30 -6.19
N GLY A 106 3.59 3.85 -7.41
CA GLY A 106 2.56 4.71 -7.99
C GLY A 106 1.21 4.01 -8.11
N MET A 107 0.13 4.78 -8.22
CA MET A 107 -1.23 4.25 -8.34
C MET A 107 -1.36 3.33 -9.56
N CYS A 108 -1.96 2.15 -9.40
CA CYS A 108 -2.25 1.25 -10.52
C CYS A 108 -3.50 1.71 -11.30
N ASP A 109 -3.61 1.29 -12.56
CA ASP A 109 -4.73 1.63 -13.45
C ASP A 109 -6.09 1.25 -12.85
N ALA A 110 -6.14 0.15 -12.11
CA ALA A 110 -7.36 -0.32 -11.48
C ALA A 110 -7.82 0.60 -10.33
N CYS A 111 -6.90 1.18 -9.55
CA CYS A 111 -7.23 2.23 -8.57
C CYS A 111 -7.59 3.54 -9.26
N LEU A 112 -6.89 3.90 -10.34
CA LEU A 112 -7.17 5.12 -11.10
C LEU A 112 -8.57 5.09 -11.72
N LYS A 113 -8.98 3.94 -12.28
CA LYS A 113 -10.33 3.74 -12.83
C LYS A 113 -11.42 3.92 -11.78
N GLU A 114 -11.24 3.33 -10.59
CA GLU A 114 -12.20 3.49 -9.48
C GLU A 114 -12.26 4.95 -8.99
N MET A 115 -11.11 5.62 -8.89
CA MET A 115 -11.05 7.03 -8.48
C MET A 115 -11.78 7.95 -9.45
N ARG A 116 -11.80 7.61 -10.75
CA ARG A 116 -12.45 8.37 -11.82
C ARG A 116 -13.91 7.96 -12.09
N ASP A 117 -14.38 6.85 -11.54
CA ASP A 117 -15.74 6.36 -11.77
C ASP A 117 -16.73 7.01 -10.79
N PRO A 118 -17.69 7.84 -11.25
CA PRO A 118 -18.66 8.51 -10.38
C PRO A 118 -19.54 7.57 -9.57
N LYS A 119 -19.70 6.32 -10.02
CA LYS A 119 -20.50 5.30 -9.33
C LYS A 119 -19.69 4.56 -8.26
N ASN A 120 -18.37 4.68 -8.27
CA ASN A 120 -17.53 4.01 -7.30
C ASN A 120 -17.50 4.77 -5.97
N ARG A 121 -17.54 4.04 -4.85
CA ARG A 121 -17.46 4.64 -3.51
C ARG A 121 -16.16 5.41 -3.24
N ARG A 122 -15.10 5.14 -4.01
CA ARG A 122 -13.80 5.82 -3.96
C ARG A 122 -13.64 6.89 -5.05
N HIS A 123 -14.72 7.30 -5.70
CA HIS A 123 -14.71 8.44 -6.62
C HIS A 123 -14.12 9.68 -5.94
N ASN A 124 -13.12 10.31 -6.58
CA ASN A 124 -12.38 11.46 -6.04
C ASN A 124 -11.74 11.26 -4.65
N TYR A 125 -11.46 10.00 -4.27
CA TYR A 125 -10.69 9.68 -3.07
C TYR A 125 -9.21 9.44 -3.41
N PHE A 126 -8.41 10.48 -3.22
CA PHE A 126 -7.01 10.54 -3.68
C PHE A 126 -6.00 9.73 -2.87
N PHE A 127 -6.43 9.11 -1.76
CA PHE A 127 -5.61 8.18 -0.97
C PHE A 127 -5.98 6.70 -1.24
N THR A 128 -6.71 6.43 -2.32
CA THR A 128 -7.08 5.06 -2.71
C THR A 128 -5.85 4.22 -3.02
N THR A 129 -5.80 3.00 -2.48
CA THR A 129 -4.73 2.02 -2.72
C THR A 129 -5.31 0.61 -2.80
N CYS A 130 -4.50 -0.33 -3.28
CA CYS A 130 -4.75 -1.77 -3.19
C CYS A 130 -3.47 -2.51 -2.82
N THR A 131 -3.50 -3.84 -2.87
CA THR A 131 -2.33 -4.69 -2.61
C THR A 131 -1.18 -4.44 -3.61
N ASP A 132 -1.49 -4.00 -4.83
CA ASP A 132 -0.53 -3.81 -5.94
C ASP A 132 0.03 -2.38 -6.07
N CYS A 133 -0.45 -1.40 -5.29
CA CYS A 133 0.03 -0.02 -5.38
C CYS A 133 -0.06 0.77 -4.07
N GLY A 134 0.53 1.97 -4.06
CA GLY A 134 0.47 2.90 -2.94
C GLY A 134 1.75 2.93 -2.11
N PRO A 135 1.75 3.71 -1.00
CA PRO A 135 2.89 3.82 -0.11
C PRO A 135 3.16 2.50 0.60
N ARG A 136 4.43 2.23 0.85
CA ARG A 136 4.99 1.09 1.55
C ARG A 136 6.08 1.60 2.48
N PHE A 137 7.32 1.69 2.00
CA PHE A 137 8.47 2.12 2.79
C PHE A 137 8.20 3.39 3.60
N THR A 138 7.55 4.40 3.02
CA THR A 138 7.32 5.68 3.71
C THR A 138 6.32 5.63 4.87
N ILE A 139 5.54 4.55 4.98
CA ILE A 139 4.48 4.44 6.00
C ILE A 139 4.70 3.27 6.97
N ILE A 140 5.68 2.41 6.73
CA ILE A 140 5.97 1.26 7.58
C ILE A 140 6.84 1.74 8.74
N ASP A 141 6.32 1.60 9.95
CA ASP A 141 7.05 1.96 11.17
C ASP A 141 7.91 0.79 11.66
N ARG A 142 7.37 -0.44 11.58
CA ARG A 142 8.08 -1.66 11.97
C ARG A 142 7.53 -2.90 11.25
N LEU A 143 8.26 -4.00 11.36
CA LEU A 143 7.85 -5.32 10.91
C LEU A 143 7.24 -6.13 12.07
N PRO A 144 6.41 -7.15 11.78
CA PRO A 144 5.89 -7.56 10.46
C PRO A 144 4.94 -6.51 9.85
N TYR A 145 4.85 -6.49 8.51
CA TYR A 145 3.97 -5.57 7.78
C TYR A 145 2.50 -5.92 8.02
N ASP A 146 1.88 -5.15 8.91
CA ASP A 146 0.45 -5.11 9.16
C ASP A 146 0.04 -3.67 9.51
N ARG A 147 -1.25 -3.37 9.33
CA ARG A 147 -1.81 -2.03 9.54
C ARG A 147 -1.41 -1.39 10.87
N PRO A 148 -1.42 -2.08 12.03
CA PRO A 148 -1.00 -1.48 13.31
C PRO A 148 0.47 -1.03 13.34
N ASN A 149 1.30 -1.60 12.48
CA ASN A 149 2.74 -1.30 12.37
C ASN A 149 3.03 -0.30 11.24
N THR A 150 2.02 0.47 10.84
CA THR A 150 2.13 1.53 9.83
C THR A 150 1.48 2.82 10.33
N SER A 151 1.72 3.92 9.64
CA SER A 151 0.99 5.18 9.86
C SER A 151 -0.53 5.07 9.62
N MET A 152 -1.03 3.95 9.05
CA MET A 152 -2.46 3.69 8.88
C MET A 152 -3.14 3.19 10.16
N ARG A 153 -2.39 2.96 11.25
CA ARG A 153 -2.94 2.53 12.55
C ARG A 153 -3.97 3.50 13.13
N ASP A 154 -3.81 4.79 12.87
CA ASP A 154 -4.68 5.86 13.40
C ASP A 154 -6.00 5.99 12.61
N PHE A 155 -6.15 5.23 11.52
CA PHE A 155 -7.30 5.24 10.63
C PHE A 155 -8.04 3.91 10.74
N GLN A 156 -9.04 3.81 11.62
CA GLN A 156 -9.81 2.58 11.81
C GLN A 156 -10.73 2.33 10.62
N MET A 157 -10.68 1.11 10.04
CA MET A 157 -11.50 0.75 8.89
C MET A 157 -13.01 0.86 9.20
N ASP A 158 -13.76 1.45 8.26
CA ASP A 158 -15.23 1.37 8.29
C ASP A 158 -15.70 -0.06 7.96
N GLY A 159 -17.01 -0.31 8.11
CA GLY A 159 -17.60 -1.64 7.87
C GLY A 159 -17.34 -2.16 6.46
N ASP A 160 -17.46 -1.30 5.45
CA ASP A 160 -17.25 -1.70 4.06
C ASP A 160 -15.77 -1.98 3.74
N CYS A 161 -14.82 -1.14 4.19
CA CYS A 161 -13.39 -1.41 4.01
C CYS A 161 -12.96 -2.66 4.76
N ALA A 162 -13.54 -2.93 5.94
CA ALA A 162 -13.31 -4.16 6.67
C ALA A 162 -13.86 -5.39 5.91
N ALA A 163 -15.01 -5.25 5.23
CA ALA A 163 -15.57 -6.31 4.39
C ALA A 163 -14.65 -6.62 3.20
N GLU A 164 -14.19 -5.59 2.47
CA GLU A 164 -13.22 -5.75 1.37
C GLU A 164 -11.89 -6.35 1.87
N TYR A 165 -11.40 -5.91 3.03
CA TYR A 165 -10.16 -6.41 3.64
C TYR A 165 -10.23 -7.92 3.96
N ARG A 166 -11.40 -8.41 4.36
CA ARG A 166 -11.63 -9.81 4.77
C ARG A 166 -12.09 -10.71 3.63
N ASN A 167 -12.57 -10.16 2.52
CA ASN A 167 -13.10 -10.94 1.40
C ASN A 167 -11.98 -11.44 0.47
N PRO A 168 -11.72 -12.76 0.37
CA PRO A 168 -10.64 -13.30 -0.46
C PRO A 168 -10.80 -13.06 -1.97
N LEU A 169 -12.03 -12.80 -2.42
CA LEU A 169 -12.36 -12.47 -3.81
C LEU A 169 -12.13 -11.00 -4.13
N ASP A 170 -11.97 -10.15 -3.12
CA ASP A 170 -11.70 -8.73 -3.33
C ASP A 170 -10.19 -8.50 -3.58
N ARG A 171 -9.89 -7.59 -4.50
CA ARG A 171 -8.52 -7.11 -4.77
C ARG A 171 -7.85 -6.45 -3.56
N ARG A 172 -8.65 -5.97 -2.60
CA ARG A 172 -8.21 -5.35 -1.35
C ARG A 172 -8.12 -6.33 -0.18
N TYR A 173 -8.27 -7.64 -0.43
CA TYR A 173 -8.01 -8.67 0.57
C TYR A 173 -6.62 -8.47 1.21
N HIS A 174 -6.58 -8.29 2.53
CA HIS A 174 -5.36 -7.93 3.30
C HIS A 174 -4.56 -6.71 2.78
N ALA A 175 -5.18 -5.76 2.08
CA ALA A 175 -4.55 -4.48 1.77
C ALA A 175 -4.44 -3.64 3.04
N GLN A 176 -3.25 -3.60 3.65
CA GLN A 176 -3.04 -2.92 4.95
C GLN A 176 -3.33 -1.42 4.90
N THR A 177 -3.23 -0.80 3.72
CA THR A 177 -3.51 0.62 3.47
C THR A 177 -4.94 0.89 2.98
N VAL A 178 -5.83 -0.11 2.99
CA VAL A 178 -7.21 0.09 2.54
C VAL A 178 -7.90 1.19 3.35
N ALA A 179 -8.55 2.09 2.64
CA ALA A 179 -9.28 3.19 3.21
C ALA A 179 -10.30 3.74 2.20
N CYS A 180 -11.18 4.62 2.67
CA CYS A 180 -12.14 5.37 1.89
C CYS A 180 -12.25 6.80 2.46
N LYS A 181 -13.14 7.61 1.89
CA LYS A 181 -13.46 8.98 2.36
C LYS A 181 -13.95 9.06 3.82
N GLU A 182 -14.53 7.98 4.35
CA GLU A 182 -15.08 7.95 5.71
C GLU A 182 -14.01 7.63 6.76
N CYS A 183 -13.22 6.57 6.52
CA CYS A 183 -12.26 6.06 7.50
C CYS A 183 -10.80 6.50 7.29
N GLY A 184 -10.48 7.06 6.13
CA GLY A 184 -9.11 7.29 5.72
C GLY A 184 -8.55 8.70 5.97
N PRO A 185 -7.31 8.94 5.52
CA PRO A 185 -6.69 10.26 5.56
C PRO A 185 -7.51 11.31 4.81
N LYS A 186 -7.42 12.55 5.30
CA LYS A 186 -8.05 13.73 4.72
C LYS A 186 -7.02 14.77 4.30
N ALA A 187 -7.28 15.44 3.19
CA ALA A 187 -6.48 16.56 2.70
C ALA A 187 -7.09 17.91 3.14
N TRP A 188 -6.25 18.91 3.31
CA TRP A 188 -6.63 20.29 3.62
C TRP A 188 -5.65 21.26 2.96
N VAL A 189 -6.09 22.50 2.77
CA VAL A 189 -5.28 23.62 2.28
C VAL A 189 -5.16 24.65 3.39
N ALA A 190 -3.99 25.25 3.54
CA ALA A 190 -3.79 26.40 4.42
C ALA A 190 -3.07 27.53 3.72
N GLU A 191 -3.33 28.73 4.23
CA GLU A 191 -2.63 29.93 3.82
C GLU A 191 -1.25 30.05 4.48
N LYS A 192 -0.52 31.11 4.13
CA LYS A 192 0.83 31.42 4.64
C LYS A 192 0.92 31.47 6.18
N ASN A 193 -0.18 31.82 6.85
CA ASN A 193 -0.27 31.89 8.31
C ASN A 193 -0.50 30.52 8.98
N GLY A 194 -0.57 29.43 8.20
CA GLY A 194 -0.81 28.07 8.69
C GLY A 194 -2.28 27.78 9.04
N LYS A 195 -3.20 28.74 8.84
CA LYS A 195 -4.62 28.52 9.10
C LYS A 195 -5.25 27.75 7.94
N PRO A 196 -5.99 26.66 8.23
CA PRO A 196 -6.77 25.97 7.20
C PRO A 196 -7.77 26.92 6.55
N THR A 197 -7.91 26.84 5.24
CA THR A 197 -8.99 27.50 4.50
C THR A 197 -10.30 26.74 4.72
N ASP A 198 -11.44 27.42 4.65
CA ASP A 198 -12.77 26.81 4.76
C ASP A 198 -12.97 25.62 3.80
N ALA A 199 -12.34 25.69 2.61
CA ALA A 199 -12.36 24.67 1.57
C ALA A 199 -11.70 23.33 1.97
N GLY A 200 -10.97 23.27 3.08
CA GLY A 200 -10.25 22.08 3.55
C GLY A 200 -10.50 21.74 5.02
N SER A 201 -11.51 22.34 5.67
CA SER A 201 -11.82 22.03 7.07
C SER A 201 -12.20 20.54 7.24
N ALA A 202 -11.63 19.88 8.25
CA ALA A 202 -11.63 18.41 8.42
C ALA A 202 -13.02 17.75 8.65
N GLY A 203 -14.12 18.54 8.60
CA GLY A 203 -15.49 18.12 8.88
C GLY A 203 -16.41 17.93 7.66
N ALA A 204 -16.04 18.38 6.45
CA ALA A 204 -16.90 18.21 5.27
C ALA A 204 -16.70 16.83 4.62
N SER A 205 -17.79 16.15 4.25
CA SER A 205 -17.77 14.83 3.56
C SER A 205 -16.99 14.84 2.22
N ASN A 206 -16.89 16.02 1.58
CA ASN A 206 -16.07 16.25 0.38
C ASN A 206 -14.82 17.13 0.64
N GLY A 207 -14.48 17.39 1.91
CA GLY A 207 -13.45 18.37 2.28
C GLY A 207 -12.06 18.07 1.69
N SER A 208 -11.72 16.79 1.52
CA SER A 208 -10.44 16.39 0.91
C SER A 208 -10.39 16.64 -0.59
N SER A 209 -11.45 16.33 -1.32
CA SER A 209 -11.50 16.59 -2.76
C SER A 209 -11.53 18.10 -3.02
N ASN A 210 -12.30 18.85 -2.22
CA ASN A 210 -12.33 20.32 -2.29
C ASN A 210 -10.95 20.95 -2.04
N ALA A 211 -10.20 20.45 -1.06
CA ALA A 211 -8.82 20.88 -0.81
C ALA A 211 -7.92 20.68 -2.03
N ILE A 212 -8.02 19.52 -2.69
CA ILE A 212 -7.20 19.20 -3.86
C ILE A 212 -7.58 20.07 -5.06
N TRP A 213 -8.88 20.27 -5.32
CA TRP A 213 -9.34 21.18 -6.37
C TRP A 213 -8.96 22.63 -6.10
N THR A 214 -9.00 23.07 -4.84
CA THR A 214 -8.55 24.41 -4.44
C THR A 214 -7.06 24.59 -4.69
N ALA A 215 -6.23 23.62 -4.29
CA ALA A 215 -4.80 23.65 -4.57
C ALA A 215 -4.51 23.66 -6.08
N SER A 216 -5.27 22.88 -6.86
CA SER A 216 -5.18 22.87 -8.33
C SER A 216 -5.53 24.22 -8.94
N LYS A 217 -6.61 24.87 -8.46
CA LYS A 217 -7.01 26.20 -8.91
C LYS A 217 -5.92 27.23 -8.60
N LEU A 218 -5.42 27.26 -7.36
CA LEU A 218 -4.35 28.17 -6.95
C LEU A 218 -3.09 27.98 -7.80
N LEU A 219 -2.70 26.74 -8.08
CA LEU A 219 -1.58 26.46 -8.98
C LEU A 219 -1.83 27.03 -10.38
N SER A 220 -3.03 26.81 -10.95
CA SER A 220 -3.38 27.32 -12.29
C SER A 220 -3.43 28.85 -12.37
N GLU A 221 -3.74 29.52 -11.26
CA GLU A 221 -3.73 30.99 -11.12
C GLU A 221 -2.32 31.55 -10.83
N GLY A 222 -1.30 30.70 -10.75
CA GLY A 222 0.10 31.10 -10.62
C GLY A 222 0.63 31.15 -9.18
N ALA A 223 -0.13 30.64 -8.21
CA ALA A 223 0.37 30.46 -6.85
C ALA A 223 1.46 29.37 -6.80
N VAL A 224 2.37 29.53 -5.84
CA VAL A 224 3.37 28.51 -5.48
C VAL A 224 2.84 27.75 -4.27
N VAL A 225 2.62 26.44 -4.42
CA VAL A 225 1.96 25.60 -3.41
C VAL A 225 2.92 24.51 -2.92
N ALA A 226 2.93 24.26 -1.60
CA ALA A 226 3.60 23.10 -1.04
C ALA A 226 2.63 21.92 -0.95
N ILE A 227 3.00 20.77 -1.52
CA ILE A 227 2.17 19.56 -1.60
C ILE A 227 2.85 18.44 -0.82
N LYS A 228 2.13 17.85 0.15
CA LYS A 228 2.58 16.65 0.87
C LYS A 228 2.40 15.42 -0.04
N GLY A 229 3.50 14.85 -0.49
CA GLY A 229 3.53 13.51 -1.11
C GLY A 229 3.82 12.42 -0.07
N ASN A 230 4.06 11.20 -0.54
CA ASN A 230 4.36 10.04 0.33
C ASN A 230 5.66 10.25 1.14
N GLY A 231 6.76 10.62 0.46
CA GLY A 231 8.08 10.77 1.07
C GLY A 231 8.42 12.17 1.61
N GLY A 232 7.46 13.10 1.60
CA GLY A 232 7.68 14.46 2.07
C GLY A 232 7.00 15.53 1.23
N PHE A 233 7.36 16.79 1.48
CA PHE A 233 6.78 17.94 0.78
C PHE A 233 7.55 18.31 -0.49
N HIS A 234 6.80 18.64 -1.53
CA HIS A 234 7.30 19.25 -2.76
C HIS A 234 6.73 20.65 -2.89
N ILE A 235 7.46 21.55 -3.56
CA ILE A 235 6.97 22.88 -3.89
C ILE A 235 6.68 22.90 -5.38
N ALA A 236 5.41 23.14 -5.73
CA ALA A 236 4.90 23.13 -7.09
C ALA A 236 4.54 24.55 -7.53
N ALA A 237 4.70 24.80 -8.83
CA ALA A 237 4.31 26.04 -9.50
C ALA A 237 3.86 25.68 -10.93
N ALA A 238 2.92 26.43 -11.49
CA ALA A 238 2.54 26.26 -12.88
C ALA A 238 3.70 26.59 -13.83
N THR A 239 3.77 25.84 -14.93
CA THR A 239 4.80 25.95 -15.97
C THR A 239 4.24 26.51 -17.28
N SER A 240 2.95 26.84 -17.31
CA SER A 240 2.25 27.39 -18.48
C SER A 240 2.58 28.86 -18.74
N PHE A 241 3.18 29.57 -17.79
CA PHE A 241 3.66 30.95 -17.92
C PHE A 241 4.80 31.22 -16.94
N ASP A 242 5.58 32.28 -17.18
CA ASP A 242 6.89 32.46 -16.55
C ASP A 242 6.85 32.90 -15.08
N ALA A 243 5.85 33.71 -14.70
CA ALA A 243 5.84 34.41 -13.42
C ALA A 243 5.94 33.48 -12.17
N PRO A 244 5.22 32.34 -12.09
CA PRO A 244 5.29 31.43 -10.94
C PRO A 244 6.66 30.76 -10.82
N VAL A 245 7.29 30.40 -11.95
CA VAL A 245 8.63 29.78 -11.98
C VAL A 245 9.68 30.79 -11.54
N ALA A 246 9.62 32.03 -12.02
CA ALA A 246 10.52 33.11 -11.59
C ALA A 246 10.41 33.38 -10.08
N LEU A 247 9.18 33.44 -9.56
CA LEU A 247 8.89 33.59 -8.14
C LEU A 247 9.46 32.43 -7.31
N LEU A 248 9.31 31.19 -7.80
CA LEU A 248 9.86 30.00 -7.13
C LEU A 248 11.39 30.05 -7.07
N ARG A 249 12.07 30.41 -8.16
CA ARG A 249 13.54 30.56 -8.20
C ARG A 249 14.02 31.61 -7.20
N GLN A 250 13.36 32.76 -7.15
CA GLN A 250 13.67 33.85 -6.22
C GLN A 250 13.54 33.37 -4.77
N ARG A 251 12.39 32.77 -4.40
CA ARG A 251 12.11 32.32 -3.03
C ARG A 251 13.02 31.17 -2.58
N ARG A 252 13.37 30.24 -3.48
CA ARG A 252 14.26 29.10 -3.17
C ARG A 252 15.74 29.41 -3.33
N LYS A 253 16.10 30.63 -3.73
CA LYS A 253 17.48 31.03 -4.07
C LYS A 253 18.13 30.07 -5.07
N ARG A 254 17.34 29.52 -6.00
CA ARG A 254 17.74 28.48 -6.98
C ARG A 254 17.73 29.06 -8.39
N ARG A 255 18.79 29.80 -8.73
CA ARG A 255 18.86 30.61 -9.95
C ARG A 255 18.79 29.79 -11.24
N GLN A 256 19.61 28.75 -11.37
CA GLN A 256 19.78 28.04 -12.65
C GLN A 256 19.51 26.54 -12.58
N GLN A 257 19.61 25.90 -11.41
CA GLN A 257 19.43 24.46 -11.31
C GLN A 257 18.07 24.05 -11.91
N PRO A 258 18.04 23.10 -12.86
CA PRO A 258 16.82 22.67 -13.54
C PRO A 258 15.75 22.19 -12.58
N PHE A 259 14.47 22.46 -12.84
CA PHE A 259 13.36 21.90 -12.07
C PHE A 259 12.87 20.60 -12.71
N ALA A 260 12.43 19.65 -11.88
CA ALA A 260 11.68 18.51 -12.35
C ALA A 260 10.29 18.97 -12.82
N LEU A 261 9.76 18.32 -13.85
CA LEU A 261 8.45 18.58 -14.43
C LEU A 261 7.58 17.33 -14.30
N MET A 262 6.28 17.53 -14.11
CA MET A 262 5.24 16.50 -14.11
C MET A 262 4.27 16.83 -15.24
N ALA A 263 4.04 15.89 -16.16
CA ALA A 263 3.21 16.04 -17.35
C ALA A 263 2.20 14.90 -17.47
#